data_AF-D8S8K9-F1
#
_entry.id   AF-D8S8K9-F1
#
_cell.length_a   1.000
_cell.length_b   1.000
_cell.length_c   1.000
_cell.angle_alpha   90.00
_cell.angle_beta   90.00
_cell.angle_gamma   90.00
#
_symmetry.space_group_name_H-M   'P 1'
#
loop_
_entity.id
_entity.type
_entity.pdbx_description
1 polymer ?
#
loop_
_entity_poly.entity_id
_entity_poly.type
_entity_poly.pdbx_seq_one_letter_code
_entity_poly.pdbx_strand_id
1 'polypeptide(L)'
;MAWRLLVSDGAVQPLDPGHAASFLKTKPQGAYTTTRTVDGASCLLLWERHLARLAQSLHIMRKKAIDQRALTKLVNPSLYAGLEEALARRSDEEELVVTVLACNKDEGPLQISVHITGLVPASTVPAQVSVMGPSRETPLAKSSQWVRTRQVLEQCMPKNTAEVILSNDGRHLLEGLVTNFFVVLSTVGEGSRSVVQTAALGNGVLPGTVRQLVIEICSEKNIPVLEGSPSWDERYLWKEAFVTSSVRLIQPVSKIQMPMPWNASFDPAQWNPNHWDTLSLKAPGSVTKILQVCNLVLEEKVVAFFHVLKEVLQKEVLARANLFIYKITVLVCRFIVIGIRCTYSMRNDEKVLDLAMGRKPKCKDELAKAGFVAKKLEGTTCRDCPDVCHSLPGPLASRSWLHPQRVKWPECSLAFDDEFCNDWFTSKPVPAQMA
;
A
#
# COMPACT_ATOMS: atom_id res chain seq x y z
N MET A 1 11.94 -2.19 -24.20
CA MET A 1 10.54 -2.53 -23.87
C MET A 1 10.52 -3.08 -22.46
N ALA A 2 9.56 -2.70 -21.62
CA ALA A 2 9.45 -3.25 -20.27
C ALA A 2 9.24 -4.77 -20.36
N TRP A 3 10.06 -5.54 -19.66
CA TRP A 3 9.93 -7.00 -19.57
C TRP A 3 8.67 -7.33 -18.75
N ARG A 4 8.14 -8.53 -18.98
CA ARG A 4 6.90 -9.01 -18.37
C ARG A 4 7.05 -10.49 -18.06
N LEU A 5 6.49 -10.92 -16.94
CA LEU A 5 6.43 -12.33 -16.58
C LEU A 5 5.08 -12.68 -15.98
N LEU A 6 4.75 -13.96 -16.05
CA LEU A 6 3.58 -14.54 -15.44
C LEU A 6 4.01 -15.76 -14.65
N VAL A 7 3.51 -15.87 -13.42
CA VAL A 7 3.58 -17.07 -12.61
C VAL A 7 2.17 -17.60 -12.46
N SER A 8 1.98 -18.91 -12.62
CA SER A 8 0.71 -19.58 -12.38
C SER A 8 0.94 -20.72 -11.40
N ASP A 9 0.27 -20.69 -10.26
CA ASP A 9 0.32 -21.70 -9.20
C ASP A 9 1.77 -22.09 -8.81
N GLY A 10 2.63 -21.09 -8.65
CA GLY A 10 4.04 -21.24 -8.26
C GLY A 10 5.02 -21.46 -9.41
N ALA A 11 4.55 -21.68 -10.64
CA ALA A 11 5.42 -21.95 -11.79
C ALA A 11 5.52 -20.73 -12.74
N VAL A 12 6.74 -20.28 -13.02
CA VAL A 12 7.02 -19.24 -14.02
C VAL A 12 6.65 -19.75 -15.40
N GLN A 13 5.89 -18.95 -16.14
CA GLN A 13 5.43 -19.27 -17.47
C GLN A 13 6.46 -18.82 -18.52
N PRO A 14 6.73 -19.63 -19.56
CA PRO A 14 7.80 -19.34 -20.52
C PRO A 14 7.45 -18.25 -21.53
N LEU A 15 6.16 -17.96 -21.73
CA LEU A 15 5.68 -17.00 -22.72
C LEU A 15 5.42 -15.63 -22.10
N ASP A 16 5.66 -14.57 -22.87
CA ASP A 16 5.28 -13.22 -22.50
C ASP A 16 3.74 -13.12 -22.38
N PRO A 17 3.19 -12.78 -21.20
CA PRO A 17 1.75 -12.70 -20.99
C PRO A 17 1.09 -11.47 -21.62
N GLY A 18 1.88 -10.56 -22.22
CA GLY A 18 1.41 -9.24 -22.62
C GLY A 18 1.13 -8.34 -21.41
N HIS A 19 0.49 -7.19 -21.64
CA HIS A 19 0.09 -6.29 -20.55
C HIS A 19 -0.90 -6.97 -19.59
N ALA A 20 -0.94 -6.54 -18.33
CA ALA A 20 -1.83 -7.09 -17.31
C ALA A 20 -3.30 -7.15 -17.78
N ALA A 21 -3.78 -6.13 -18.50
CA ALA A 21 -5.13 -6.14 -19.07
C ALA A 21 -5.33 -7.24 -20.13
N SER A 22 -4.32 -7.52 -20.96
CA SER A 22 -4.37 -8.63 -21.92
C SER A 22 -4.42 -9.97 -21.21
N PHE A 23 -3.55 -10.18 -20.22
CA PHE A 23 -3.55 -11.38 -19.38
C PHE A 23 -4.88 -11.61 -18.65
N LEU A 24 -5.44 -10.58 -18.01
CA LEU A 24 -6.71 -10.71 -17.27
C LEU A 24 -7.88 -11.14 -18.18
N LYS A 25 -7.80 -10.83 -19.48
CA LYS A 25 -8.81 -11.25 -20.47
C LYS A 25 -8.66 -12.71 -20.89
N THR A 26 -7.48 -13.30 -20.83
CA THR A 26 -7.24 -14.70 -21.23
C THR A 26 -7.64 -15.72 -20.16
N LYS A 27 -7.84 -15.27 -18.92
CA LYS A 27 -8.22 -16.12 -17.78
C LYS A 27 -9.72 -16.05 -17.47
N PRO A 28 -10.30 -17.07 -16.83
CA PRO A 28 -11.68 -17.01 -16.32
C PRO A 28 -11.95 -15.77 -15.46
N GLN A 29 -13.22 -15.42 -15.29
CA GLN A 29 -13.62 -14.34 -14.40
C GLN A 29 -13.12 -14.64 -12.97
N GLY A 30 -12.51 -13.64 -12.34
CA GLY A 30 -11.97 -13.76 -10.99
C GLY A 30 -11.73 -12.41 -10.35
N ALA A 31 -11.36 -12.42 -9.08
CA ALA A 31 -10.97 -11.21 -8.38
C ALA A 31 -9.49 -10.93 -8.66
N TYR A 32 -9.14 -9.66 -8.88
CA TYR A 32 -7.74 -9.28 -9.05
C TYR A 32 -7.36 -8.07 -8.20
N THR A 33 -6.08 -7.93 -7.92
CA THR A 33 -5.50 -6.75 -7.28
C THR A 33 -4.21 -6.37 -7.98
N THR A 34 -3.92 -5.08 -8.05
CA THR A 34 -2.68 -4.56 -8.65
C THR A 34 -2.06 -3.58 -7.69
N THR A 35 -0.78 -3.78 -7.36
CA THR A 35 0.04 -2.84 -6.61
C THR A 35 1.38 -2.62 -7.33
N ARG A 36 2.23 -1.79 -6.75
CA ARG A 36 3.62 -1.62 -7.17
C ARG A 36 4.56 -1.79 -6.00
N THR A 37 5.83 -2.01 -6.29
CA THR A 37 6.87 -1.83 -5.29
C THR A 37 7.23 -0.35 -5.12
N VAL A 38 7.89 -0.08 -4.01
CA VAL A 38 8.51 1.19 -3.64
C VAL A 38 9.87 0.90 -2.99
N ASP A 39 10.68 1.95 -2.82
CA ASP A 39 12.00 1.88 -2.18
C ASP A 39 12.93 0.89 -2.90
N GLY A 40 13.04 1.04 -4.23
CA GLY A 40 13.97 0.24 -5.03
C GLY A 40 13.61 -1.24 -5.06
N ALA A 41 12.31 -1.53 -5.21
CA ALA A 41 11.72 -2.86 -5.16
C ALA A 41 11.83 -3.60 -3.81
N SER A 42 12.15 -2.90 -2.72
CA SER A 42 12.28 -3.53 -1.39
C SER A 42 10.93 -3.88 -0.77
N CYS A 43 9.88 -3.14 -1.11
CA CYS A 43 8.59 -3.23 -0.43
C CYS A 43 7.40 -3.18 -1.39
N LEU A 44 6.39 -4.03 -1.18
CA LEU A 44 5.10 -3.94 -1.88
C LEU A 44 4.19 -2.89 -1.21
N LEU A 45 3.74 -1.92 -1.99
CA LEU A 45 2.88 -0.84 -1.50
C LEU A 45 1.54 -1.40 -0.97
N LEU A 46 1.28 -1.18 0.32
CA LEU A 46 0.01 -1.48 1.01
C LEU A 46 -0.48 -2.93 0.83
N TRP A 47 0.45 -3.89 0.77
CA TRP A 47 0.16 -5.27 0.36
C TRP A 47 -0.96 -5.96 1.15
N GLU A 48 -1.00 -5.78 2.47
CA GLU A 48 -2.06 -6.35 3.31
C GLU A 48 -3.46 -5.85 2.93
N ARG A 49 -3.58 -4.55 2.62
CA ARG A 49 -4.84 -3.96 2.15
C ARG A 49 -5.22 -4.50 0.77
N HIS A 50 -4.22 -4.77 -0.08
CA HIS A 50 -4.44 -5.39 -1.38
C HIS A 50 -4.94 -6.83 -1.27
N LEU A 51 -4.42 -7.62 -0.34
CA LEU A 51 -4.90 -8.97 -0.03
C LEU A 51 -6.30 -8.98 0.59
N ALA A 52 -6.57 -8.08 1.55
CA ALA A 52 -7.91 -7.92 2.13
C ALA A 52 -8.96 -7.59 1.05
N ARG A 53 -8.64 -6.68 0.13
CA ARG A 53 -9.53 -6.34 -1.00
C ARG A 53 -9.70 -7.50 -1.98
N LEU A 54 -8.65 -8.30 -2.20
CA LEU A 54 -8.74 -9.50 -3.04
C LEU A 54 -9.72 -10.51 -2.42
N ALA A 55 -9.61 -10.77 -1.10
CA ALA A 55 -10.54 -11.61 -0.35
C ALA A 55 -11.98 -11.07 -0.38
N GLN A 56 -12.16 -9.77 -0.17
CA GLN A 56 -13.48 -9.11 -0.25
C GLN A 56 -14.09 -9.25 -1.64
N SER A 57 -13.31 -9.04 -2.70
CA SER A 57 -13.77 -9.18 -4.08
C SER A 57 -14.18 -10.63 -4.38
N LEU A 58 -13.41 -11.61 -3.93
CA LEU A 58 -13.78 -13.03 -4.03
C LEU A 58 -15.07 -13.33 -3.27
N HIS A 59 -15.24 -12.78 -2.06
CA HIS A 59 -16.45 -12.97 -1.27
C HIS A 59 -17.68 -12.42 -1.99
N ILE A 60 -17.62 -11.20 -2.53
CA ILE A 60 -18.71 -10.58 -3.29
C ILE A 60 -19.06 -11.41 -4.53
N MET A 61 -18.03 -11.84 -5.28
CA MET A 61 -18.22 -12.55 -6.55
C MET A 61 -18.71 -13.99 -6.37
N ARG A 62 -18.26 -14.68 -5.32
CA ARG A 62 -18.56 -16.10 -5.08
C ARG A 62 -19.63 -16.34 -4.04
N LYS A 63 -20.07 -15.29 -3.34
CA LYS A 63 -20.92 -15.37 -2.12
C LYS A 63 -20.37 -16.34 -1.07
N LYS A 64 -19.06 -16.58 -1.08
CA LYS A 64 -18.33 -17.49 -0.19
C LYS A 64 -17.13 -16.76 0.38
N ALA A 65 -17.12 -16.58 1.69
CA ALA A 65 -15.98 -15.97 2.36
C ALA A 65 -14.74 -16.86 2.21
N ILE A 66 -13.59 -16.21 2.00
CA ILE A 66 -12.29 -16.84 2.13
C ILE A 66 -11.56 -16.14 3.26
N ASP A 67 -11.00 -16.92 4.17
CA ASP A 67 -10.14 -16.38 5.20
C ASP A 67 -8.90 -15.71 4.56
N GLN A 68 -8.56 -14.52 5.05
CA GLN A 68 -7.47 -13.75 4.47
C GLN A 68 -6.13 -14.48 4.63
N ARG A 69 -5.87 -15.16 5.76
CA ARG A 69 -4.62 -15.90 5.96
C ARG A 69 -4.54 -17.09 5.01
N ALA A 70 -5.65 -17.79 4.78
CA ALA A 70 -5.73 -18.86 3.79
C ALA A 70 -5.46 -18.34 2.37
N LEU A 71 -6.04 -17.20 1.99
CA LEU A 71 -5.76 -16.57 0.69
C LEU A 71 -4.27 -16.17 0.56
N THR A 72 -3.68 -15.59 1.60
CA THR A 72 -2.25 -15.25 1.62
C THR A 72 -1.38 -16.49 1.37
N LYS A 73 -1.68 -17.62 2.02
CA LYS A 73 -0.96 -18.89 1.80
C LYS A 73 -1.05 -19.38 0.35
N LEU A 74 -2.18 -19.16 -0.33
CA LEU A 74 -2.34 -19.50 -1.75
C LEU A 74 -1.57 -18.53 -2.66
N VAL A 75 -1.54 -17.24 -2.33
CA VAL A 75 -0.91 -16.21 -3.16
C VAL A 75 0.62 -16.25 -3.08
N ASN A 76 1.17 -16.47 -1.89
CA ASN A 76 2.59 -16.34 -1.61
C ASN A 76 3.51 -17.18 -2.53
N PRO A 77 3.24 -18.48 -2.79
CA PRO A 77 4.11 -19.27 -3.67
C PRO A 77 4.30 -18.64 -5.06
N SER A 78 3.20 -18.19 -5.68
CA SER A 78 3.26 -17.55 -7.00
C SER A 78 3.89 -16.17 -6.95
N LEU A 79 3.63 -15.41 -5.88
CA LEU A 79 4.21 -14.09 -5.67
C LEU A 79 5.73 -14.18 -5.52
N TYR A 80 6.23 -15.11 -4.70
CA TYR A 80 7.64 -15.25 -4.39
C TYR A 80 8.44 -15.72 -5.60
N ALA A 81 7.96 -16.75 -6.30
CA ALA A 81 8.58 -17.21 -7.55
C ALA A 81 8.63 -16.07 -8.60
N GLY A 82 7.58 -15.24 -8.65
CA GLY A 82 7.54 -14.10 -9.56
C GLY A 82 8.53 -13.00 -9.18
N LEU A 83 8.65 -12.69 -7.88
CA LEU A 83 9.54 -11.65 -7.38
C LEU A 83 11.01 -12.06 -7.48
N GLU A 84 11.35 -13.33 -7.22
CA GLU A 84 12.72 -13.86 -7.42
C GLU A 84 13.18 -13.62 -8.87
N GLU A 85 12.35 -14.00 -9.84
CA GLU A 85 12.65 -13.79 -11.26
C GLU A 85 12.62 -12.31 -11.67
N ALA A 86 11.69 -11.53 -11.13
CA ALA A 86 11.56 -10.10 -11.42
C ALA A 86 12.76 -9.29 -10.92
N LEU A 87 13.24 -9.58 -9.71
CA LEU A 87 14.39 -8.90 -9.12
C LEU A 87 15.68 -9.21 -9.88
N ALA A 88 15.79 -10.41 -10.47
CA ALA A 88 16.92 -10.76 -11.33
C ALA A 88 16.88 -10.05 -12.70
N ARG A 89 15.71 -9.61 -13.17
CA ARG A 89 15.52 -8.97 -14.49
C ARG A 89 15.52 -7.44 -14.47
N ARG A 90 15.11 -6.84 -13.35
CA ARG A 90 14.92 -5.38 -13.26
C ARG A 90 16.25 -4.62 -13.34
N SER A 91 16.20 -3.37 -13.79
CA SER A 91 17.29 -2.43 -13.50
C SER A 91 17.13 -1.79 -12.11
N ASP A 92 18.19 -1.17 -11.60
CA ASP A 92 18.19 -0.56 -10.26
C ASP A 92 17.16 0.57 -10.13
N GLU A 93 16.89 1.28 -11.23
CA GLU A 93 15.92 2.39 -11.31
C GLU A 93 14.47 1.93 -11.51
N GLU A 94 14.25 0.64 -11.76
CA GLU A 94 12.92 0.07 -11.95
C GLU A 94 12.29 -0.35 -10.61
N GLU A 95 11.08 0.13 -10.38
CA GLU A 95 10.11 -0.51 -9.51
C GLU A 95 9.38 -1.64 -10.28
N LEU A 96 8.58 -2.43 -9.58
CA LEU A 96 7.79 -3.51 -10.15
C LEU A 96 6.30 -3.19 -10.02
N VAL A 97 5.50 -3.49 -11.04
CA VAL A 97 4.04 -3.55 -10.92
C VAL A 97 3.64 -5.02 -10.80
N VAL A 98 2.92 -5.35 -9.73
CA VAL A 98 2.47 -6.70 -9.43
C VAL A 98 0.95 -6.77 -9.52
N THR A 99 0.43 -7.63 -10.40
CA THR A 99 -0.99 -7.92 -10.54
C THR A 99 -1.26 -9.37 -10.18
N VAL A 100 -2.06 -9.60 -9.13
CA VAL A 100 -2.50 -10.94 -8.72
C VAL A 100 -3.94 -11.15 -9.16
N LEU A 101 -4.21 -12.27 -9.83
CA LEU A 101 -5.54 -12.77 -10.15
C LEU A 101 -5.79 -14.05 -9.35
N ALA A 102 -6.93 -14.11 -8.69
CA ALA A 102 -7.49 -15.32 -8.11
C ALA A 102 -8.79 -15.66 -8.83
N CYS A 103 -8.81 -16.78 -9.55
CA CYS A 103 -9.97 -17.26 -10.28
C CYS A 103 -10.13 -18.76 -10.08
N ASN A 104 -11.31 -19.30 -10.36
CA ASN A 104 -11.54 -20.73 -10.43
C ASN A 104 -12.29 -21.06 -11.73
N LYS A 105 -12.10 -22.27 -12.22
CA LYS A 105 -12.88 -22.83 -13.33
C LYS A 105 -13.92 -23.78 -12.74
N ASP A 106 -15.18 -23.65 -13.14
CA ASP A 106 -16.28 -24.58 -12.83
C ASP A 106 -16.36 -24.98 -11.33
N GLU A 107 -16.33 -23.99 -10.43
CA GLU A 107 -16.32 -24.16 -8.96
C GLU A 107 -15.12 -24.92 -8.36
N GLY A 108 -14.10 -25.25 -9.16
CA GLY A 108 -12.87 -25.89 -8.72
C GLY A 108 -12.00 -25.06 -7.74
N PRO A 109 -10.82 -25.58 -7.38
CA PRO A 109 -9.89 -24.87 -6.51
C PRO A 109 -9.49 -23.51 -7.10
N LEU A 110 -9.16 -22.57 -6.22
CA LEU A 110 -8.65 -21.27 -6.65
C LEU A 110 -7.28 -21.45 -7.30
N GLN A 111 -7.17 -20.95 -8.52
CA GLN A 111 -5.93 -20.79 -9.27
C GLN A 111 -5.42 -19.38 -9.05
N ILE A 112 -4.14 -19.28 -8.73
CA ILE A 112 -3.46 -18.01 -8.54
C ILE A 112 -2.55 -17.74 -9.74
N SER A 113 -2.68 -16.55 -10.31
CA SER A 113 -1.77 -16.06 -11.33
C SER A 113 -1.20 -14.71 -10.91
N VAL A 114 0.13 -14.55 -11.01
CA VAL A 114 0.84 -13.32 -10.67
C VAL A 114 1.56 -12.80 -11.91
N HIS A 115 1.13 -11.64 -12.39
CA HIS A 115 1.76 -10.90 -13.47
C HIS A 115 2.67 -9.83 -12.88
N ILE A 116 3.92 -9.76 -13.36
CA ILE A 116 4.89 -8.74 -12.93
C ILE A 116 5.53 -8.08 -14.15
N THR A 117 5.75 -6.77 -14.08
CA THR A 117 6.45 -5.99 -15.11
C THR A 117 7.24 -4.85 -14.47
N GLY A 118 8.33 -4.44 -15.12
CA GLY A 118 9.09 -3.26 -14.74
C GLY A 118 8.28 -1.96 -14.87
N LEU A 119 8.51 -1.05 -13.93
CA LEU A 119 7.93 0.29 -13.86
C LEU A 119 9.06 1.27 -13.59
N VAL A 120 9.34 2.13 -14.57
CA VAL A 120 10.16 3.32 -14.34
C VAL A 120 9.23 4.41 -13.81
N PRO A 121 9.35 4.86 -12.55
CA PRO A 121 8.49 5.91 -12.03
C PRO A 121 8.73 7.21 -12.79
N ALA A 122 7.72 7.70 -13.49
CA ALA A 122 7.79 8.96 -14.21
C ALA A 122 7.31 10.13 -13.33
N SER A 123 7.84 11.33 -13.60
CA SER A 123 7.31 12.57 -13.06
C SER A 123 5.81 12.67 -13.36
N THR A 124 5.03 12.97 -12.33
CA THR A 124 3.57 13.01 -12.46
C THR A 124 3.15 14.25 -13.25
N VAL A 125 2.69 14.05 -14.49
CA VAL A 125 2.10 15.10 -15.31
C VAL A 125 0.59 15.17 -15.05
N PRO A 126 0.00 16.38 -14.93
CA PRO A 126 -1.44 16.52 -14.81
C PRO A 126 -2.21 15.86 -15.95
N ALA A 127 -3.20 15.04 -15.61
CA ALA A 127 -4.05 14.33 -16.54
C ALA A 127 -5.14 15.24 -17.13
N GLN A 128 -5.51 14.94 -18.37
CA GLN A 128 -6.81 15.34 -18.94
C GLN A 128 -7.74 14.13 -18.82
N VAL A 129 -8.96 14.35 -18.33
CA VAL A 129 -9.95 13.28 -18.15
C VAL A 129 -11.25 13.64 -18.87
N SER A 130 -12.01 12.63 -19.27
CA SER A 130 -13.34 12.82 -19.86
C SER A 130 -14.40 12.03 -19.10
N VAL A 131 -15.61 12.55 -19.04
CA VAL A 131 -16.72 11.90 -18.34
C VAL A 131 -17.50 11.04 -19.31
N MET A 132 -17.61 9.73 -19.06
CA MET A 132 -18.28 8.79 -19.96
C MET A 132 -18.76 7.56 -19.23
N GLY A 133 -19.87 6.99 -19.70
CA GLY A 133 -20.31 5.64 -19.35
C GLY A 133 -20.78 5.44 -17.91
N PRO A 134 -21.62 4.41 -17.69
CA PRO A 134 -22.19 4.15 -16.38
C PRO A 134 -21.17 3.55 -15.39
N SER A 135 -21.57 3.50 -14.13
CA SER A 135 -20.88 2.78 -13.07
C SER A 135 -20.68 1.30 -13.43
N ARG A 136 -19.72 0.66 -12.75
CA ARG A 136 -19.52 -0.79 -12.84
C ARG A 136 -20.75 -1.52 -12.30
N GLU A 137 -21.04 -2.69 -12.85
CA GLU A 137 -22.14 -3.54 -12.37
C GLU A 137 -21.89 -4.03 -10.93
N THR A 138 -20.66 -4.43 -10.61
CA THR A 138 -20.25 -4.84 -9.25
C THR A 138 -19.14 -3.93 -8.73
N PRO A 139 -19.45 -2.68 -8.35
CA PRO A 139 -18.44 -1.66 -8.11
C PRO A 139 -17.57 -1.95 -6.89
N LEU A 140 -18.10 -2.64 -5.89
CA LEU A 140 -17.37 -2.99 -4.67
C LEU A 140 -16.37 -4.14 -4.85
N ALA A 141 -16.40 -4.86 -5.98
CA ALA A 141 -15.48 -5.95 -6.29
C ALA A 141 -14.54 -5.58 -7.43
N LYS A 142 -13.24 -5.84 -7.26
CA LYS A 142 -12.25 -5.69 -8.33
C LYS A 142 -12.24 -6.94 -9.22
N SER A 143 -13.32 -7.11 -9.97
CA SER A 143 -13.55 -8.24 -10.88
C SER A 143 -12.75 -8.08 -12.19
N SER A 144 -12.11 -9.15 -12.66
CA SER A 144 -11.45 -9.18 -13.97
C SER A 144 -12.43 -9.03 -15.13
N GLN A 145 -13.73 -9.23 -14.90
CA GLN A 145 -14.78 -8.94 -15.88
C GLN A 145 -14.81 -7.47 -16.30
N TRP A 146 -14.48 -6.55 -15.37
CA TRP A 146 -14.43 -5.12 -15.68
C TRP A 146 -13.40 -4.80 -16.78
N VAL A 147 -12.32 -5.59 -16.90
CA VAL A 147 -11.32 -5.43 -17.96
C VAL A 147 -11.92 -5.70 -19.35
N ARG A 148 -12.94 -6.56 -19.45
CA ARG A 148 -13.66 -6.84 -20.70
C ARG A 148 -14.71 -5.78 -20.98
N THR A 149 -15.52 -5.46 -19.99
CA THR A 149 -16.67 -4.57 -20.20
C THR A 149 -16.28 -3.11 -20.41
N ARG A 150 -15.16 -2.66 -19.82
CA ARG A 150 -14.70 -1.27 -20.00
C ARG A 150 -14.01 -1.00 -21.35
N GLN A 151 -13.70 -2.02 -22.15
CA GLN A 151 -12.97 -1.84 -23.42
C GLN A 151 -13.70 -0.89 -24.37
N VAL A 152 -15.03 -0.93 -24.33
CA VAL A 152 -15.87 -0.03 -25.11
C VAL A 152 -15.59 1.44 -24.73
N LEU A 153 -15.49 1.75 -23.43
CA LEU A 153 -15.16 3.10 -22.95
C LEU A 153 -13.71 3.48 -23.31
N GLU A 154 -12.77 2.53 -23.23
CA GLU A 154 -11.38 2.74 -23.64
C GLU A 154 -11.27 3.07 -25.14
N GLN A 155 -12.08 2.43 -26.00
CA GLN A 155 -12.12 2.67 -27.44
C GLN A 155 -12.75 4.02 -27.82
N CYS A 156 -13.74 4.45 -27.04
CA CYS A 156 -14.42 5.73 -27.22
C CYS A 156 -13.69 6.91 -26.55
N MET A 157 -12.61 6.65 -25.83
CA MET A 157 -11.83 7.66 -25.09
C MET A 157 -11.26 8.71 -26.07
N PRO A 158 -11.51 10.02 -25.84
CA PRO A 158 -10.98 11.07 -26.71
C PRO A 158 -9.45 11.08 -26.75
N LYS A 159 -8.89 11.56 -27.87
CA LYS A 159 -7.43 11.77 -27.99
C LYS A 159 -6.93 12.65 -26.84
N ASN A 160 -5.75 12.34 -26.32
CA ASN A 160 -5.08 13.04 -25.20
C ASN A 160 -5.79 12.94 -23.85
N THR A 161 -6.87 12.15 -23.72
CA THR A 161 -7.45 11.78 -22.44
C THR A 161 -6.60 10.68 -21.79
N ALA A 162 -6.26 10.84 -20.51
CA ALA A 162 -5.48 9.88 -19.73
C ALA A 162 -6.37 8.94 -18.88
N GLU A 163 -7.64 9.29 -18.66
CA GLU A 163 -8.60 8.52 -17.89
C GLU A 163 -10.04 8.92 -18.23
N VAL A 164 -10.96 7.96 -18.19
CA VAL A 164 -12.40 8.22 -18.25
C VAL A 164 -12.96 8.19 -16.83
N ILE A 165 -13.75 9.20 -16.46
CA ILE A 165 -14.51 9.28 -15.22
C ILE A 165 -15.94 8.82 -15.48
N LEU A 166 -16.40 7.83 -14.71
CA LEU A 166 -17.73 7.25 -14.84
C LEU A 166 -18.80 8.16 -14.25
N SER A 167 -19.98 8.16 -14.87
CA SER A 167 -21.19 8.80 -14.35
C SER A 167 -22.43 8.09 -14.91
N ASN A 168 -23.45 7.89 -14.07
CA ASN A 168 -24.70 7.28 -14.53
C ASN A 168 -25.62 8.30 -15.24
N ASP A 169 -25.51 9.57 -14.88
CA ASP A 169 -26.47 10.62 -15.24
C ASP A 169 -25.82 11.88 -15.84
N GLY A 170 -24.49 11.88 -15.99
CA GLY A 170 -23.74 13.05 -16.48
C GLY A 170 -23.68 14.20 -15.48
N ARG A 171 -24.10 13.97 -14.24
CA ARG A 171 -24.15 14.98 -13.17
C ARG A 171 -23.31 14.55 -11.99
N HIS A 172 -23.49 13.33 -11.50
CA HIS A 172 -22.76 12.81 -10.35
C HIS A 172 -21.56 11.99 -10.83
N LEU A 173 -20.36 12.50 -10.60
CA LEU A 173 -19.11 11.82 -10.95
C LEU A 173 -18.77 10.76 -9.90
N LEU A 174 -18.28 9.62 -10.37
CA LEU A 174 -18.01 8.45 -9.55
C LEU A 174 -16.50 8.19 -9.41
N GLU A 175 -16.00 7.21 -10.15
CA GLU A 175 -14.60 6.78 -10.19
C GLU A 175 -14.14 6.70 -11.65
N GLY A 176 -12.84 6.51 -11.89
CA GLY A 176 -12.33 6.26 -13.23
C GLY A 176 -12.41 4.80 -13.65
N LEU A 177 -11.99 4.48 -14.88
CA LEU A 177 -11.93 3.09 -15.35
C LEU A 177 -10.99 2.24 -14.49
N VAL A 178 -9.89 2.82 -14.03
CA VAL A 178 -8.89 2.15 -13.17
C VAL A 178 -8.45 2.98 -11.97
N THR A 179 -9.15 4.08 -11.67
CA THR A 179 -8.81 5.02 -10.60
C THR A 179 -10.03 5.37 -9.76
N ASN A 180 -9.81 5.95 -8.58
CA ASN A 180 -10.83 6.77 -7.91
C ASN A 180 -10.63 8.24 -8.27
N PHE A 181 -11.69 9.05 -8.15
CA PHE A 181 -11.69 10.46 -8.51
C PHE A 181 -11.97 11.34 -7.29
N PHE A 182 -11.28 12.47 -7.22
CA PHE A 182 -11.38 13.46 -6.15
C PHE A 182 -11.43 14.87 -6.72
N VAL A 183 -12.15 15.74 -6.03
CA VAL A 183 -12.08 17.20 -6.22
C VAL A 183 -11.76 17.88 -4.90
N VAL A 184 -11.20 19.08 -4.98
CA VAL A 184 -10.95 19.94 -3.82
C VAL A 184 -11.79 21.20 -3.97
N LEU A 185 -12.65 21.42 -2.99
CA LEU A 185 -13.52 22.59 -2.87
C LEU A 185 -12.84 23.65 -2.01
N SER A 186 -13.07 24.92 -2.29
CA SER A 186 -12.79 26.00 -1.34
C SER A 186 -14.10 26.44 -0.70
N THR A 187 -14.17 26.46 0.63
CA THR A 187 -15.27 27.15 1.31
C THR A 187 -15.18 28.66 1.05
N VAL A 188 -16.31 29.37 1.09
CA VAL A 188 -16.38 30.84 0.97
C VAL A 188 -16.56 31.45 2.36
N GLY A 189 -15.74 32.44 2.74
CA GLY A 189 -15.83 33.19 4.00
C GLY A 189 -14.51 33.35 4.76
N GLU A 190 -14.53 34.11 5.86
CA GLU A 190 -13.39 34.21 6.79
C GLU A 190 -13.05 32.82 7.36
N GLY A 191 -11.76 32.44 7.32
CA GLY A 191 -11.32 31.08 7.68
C GLY A 191 -11.49 30.03 6.58
N SER A 192 -11.51 30.44 5.30
CA SER A 192 -11.63 29.56 4.13
C SER A 192 -10.74 28.31 4.24
N ARG A 193 -11.37 27.14 4.25
CA ARG A 193 -10.70 25.83 4.32
C ARG A 193 -10.95 25.05 3.04
N SER A 194 -9.97 24.23 2.66
CA SER A 194 -10.15 23.28 1.57
C SER A 194 -10.89 22.04 2.06
N VAL A 195 -11.84 21.54 1.27
CA VAL A 195 -12.55 20.28 1.53
C VAL A 195 -12.25 19.32 0.38
N VAL A 196 -11.78 18.11 0.71
CA VAL A 196 -11.58 17.04 -0.28
C VAL A 196 -12.89 16.28 -0.44
N GLN A 197 -13.35 16.09 -1.67
CA GLN A 197 -14.59 15.36 -1.96
C GLN A 197 -14.33 14.19 -2.91
N THR A 198 -14.97 13.05 -2.64
CA THR A 198 -14.95 11.85 -3.49
C THR A 198 -16.26 11.09 -3.35
N ALA A 199 -16.65 10.32 -4.36
CA ALA A 199 -17.87 9.52 -4.30
C ALA A 199 -17.84 8.54 -3.12
N ALA A 200 -18.96 8.43 -2.39
CA ALA A 200 -19.13 7.46 -1.31
C ALA A 200 -19.19 6.04 -1.86
N LEU A 201 -18.78 5.04 -1.06
CA LEU A 201 -18.86 3.63 -1.48
C LEU A 201 -20.30 3.20 -1.81
N GLY A 202 -21.29 3.74 -1.08
CA GLY A 202 -22.72 3.51 -1.33
C GLY A 202 -23.20 4.02 -2.69
N ASN A 203 -22.45 4.90 -3.36
CA ASN A 203 -22.78 5.41 -4.69
C ASN A 203 -22.22 4.52 -5.82
N GLY A 204 -21.62 3.37 -5.48
CA GLY A 204 -21.15 2.41 -6.46
C GLY A 204 -19.75 2.73 -7.01
N VAL A 205 -18.77 2.91 -6.13
CA VAL A 205 -17.35 3.01 -6.48
C VAL A 205 -16.51 1.97 -5.78
N LEU A 206 -15.38 1.58 -6.38
CA LEU A 206 -14.48 0.61 -5.78
C LEU A 206 -13.76 1.21 -4.56
N PRO A 207 -13.66 0.46 -3.44
CA PRO A 207 -12.83 0.85 -2.30
C PRO A 207 -11.34 0.77 -2.68
N GLY A 208 -10.82 1.83 -3.29
CA GLY A 208 -9.43 1.93 -3.68
C GLY A 208 -8.49 2.00 -2.48
N THR A 209 -7.40 1.23 -2.51
CA THR A 209 -6.40 1.24 -1.45
C THR A 209 -5.76 2.62 -1.27
N VAL A 210 -5.42 3.31 -2.37
CA VAL A 210 -4.89 4.68 -2.34
C VAL A 210 -5.98 5.69 -1.99
N ARG A 211 -7.25 5.46 -2.37
CA ARG A 211 -8.38 6.29 -1.93
C ARG A 211 -8.50 6.28 -0.40
N GLN A 212 -8.47 5.11 0.22
CA GLN A 212 -8.49 4.98 1.69
C GLN A 212 -7.33 5.73 2.34
N LEU A 213 -6.13 5.56 1.78
CA LEU A 213 -4.93 6.25 2.26
C LEU A 213 -5.07 7.78 2.16
N VAL A 214 -5.61 8.31 1.07
CA VAL A 214 -5.88 9.76 0.94
C VAL A 214 -6.81 10.25 2.04
N ILE A 215 -7.88 9.52 2.34
CA ILE A 215 -8.84 9.89 3.39
C ILE A 215 -8.15 9.90 4.77
N GLU A 216 -7.30 8.90 5.06
CA GLU A 216 -6.51 8.83 6.29
C GLU A 216 -5.55 10.03 6.41
N ILE A 217 -4.79 10.34 5.35
CA ILE A 217 -3.87 11.48 5.35
C ILE A 217 -4.64 12.80 5.52
N CYS A 218 -5.81 12.95 4.88
CA CYS A 218 -6.66 14.12 5.07
C CYS A 218 -7.08 14.25 6.55
N SER A 219 -7.48 13.17 7.20
CA SER A 219 -7.79 13.16 8.62
C SER A 219 -6.58 13.56 9.47
N GLU A 220 -5.40 13.00 9.21
CA GLU A 220 -4.15 13.33 9.93
C GLU A 220 -3.74 14.80 9.74
N LYS A 221 -4.04 15.39 8.57
CA LYS A 221 -3.75 16.79 8.25
C LYS A 221 -4.88 17.76 8.58
N ASN A 222 -5.94 17.30 9.25
CA ASN A 222 -7.15 18.10 9.54
C ASN A 222 -7.77 18.74 8.29
N ILE A 223 -7.69 18.05 7.15
CA ILE A 223 -8.36 18.42 5.89
C ILE A 223 -9.70 17.67 5.86
N PRO A 224 -10.85 18.37 5.92
CA PRO A 224 -12.16 17.73 5.87
C PRO A 224 -12.35 16.92 4.59
N VAL A 225 -12.95 15.73 4.74
CA VAL A 225 -13.34 14.88 3.62
C VAL A 225 -14.85 14.77 3.56
N LEU A 226 -15.42 15.02 2.38
CA LEU A 226 -16.83 14.76 2.07
C LEU A 226 -16.93 13.52 1.17
N GLU A 227 -17.51 12.44 1.70
CA GLU A 227 -17.85 11.26 0.90
C GLU A 227 -19.24 11.46 0.27
N GLY A 228 -19.26 12.01 -0.94
CA GLY A 228 -20.44 12.25 -1.76
C GLY A 228 -20.00 12.55 -3.19
N SER A 229 -20.72 12.01 -4.19
CA SER A 229 -20.34 12.15 -5.60
C SER A 229 -20.19 13.63 -6.01
N PRO A 230 -19.03 14.07 -6.52
CA PRO A 230 -18.88 15.43 -7.04
C PRO A 230 -19.89 15.72 -8.15
N SER A 231 -20.65 16.81 -8.01
CA SER A 231 -21.65 17.22 -9.00
C SER A 231 -21.02 18.12 -10.07
N TRP A 232 -21.18 17.76 -11.35
CA TRP A 232 -20.75 18.55 -12.49
C TRP A 232 -21.40 19.94 -12.51
N ASP A 233 -22.63 20.06 -12.02
CA ASP A 233 -23.34 21.34 -11.93
C ASP A 233 -22.65 22.30 -10.94
N GLU A 234 -21.95 21.75 -9.95
CA GLU A 234 -21.23 22.49 -8.91
C GLU A 234 -19.74 22.68 -9.22
N ARG A 235 -19.31 22.35 -10.45
CA ARG A 235 -17.89 22.36 -10.84
C ARG A 235 -17.19 23.71 -10.69
N TYR A 236 -17.94 24.80 -10.67
CA TYR A 236 -17.42 26.15 -10.41
C TYR A 236 -16.80 26.31 -9.00
N LEU A 237 -17.13 25.41 -8.07
CA LEU A 237 -16.56 25.34 -6.72
C LEU A 237 -15.20 24.62 -6.69
N TRP A 238 -14.88 23.83 -7.72
CA TRP A 238 -13.68 22.99 -7.74
C TRP A 238 -12.43 23.83 -7.99
N LYS A 239 -11.46 23.72 -7.09
CA LYS A 239 -10.14 24.37 -7.20
C LYS A 239 -9.07 23.42 -7.70
N GLU A 240 -9.19 22.15 -7.36
CA GLU A 240 -8.29 21.09 -7.76
C GLU A 240 -9.09 19.83 -8.07
N ALA A 241 -8.51 18.95 -8.88
CA ALA A 241 -9.00 17.59 -9.05
C ALA A 241 -7.80 16.65 -9.19
N PHE A 242 -7.98 15.40 -8.79
CA PHE A 242 -6.97 14.37 -8.95
C PHE A 242 -7.61 12.98 -9.02
N VAL A 243 -6.89 12.04 -9.63
CA VAL A 243 -7.25 10.62 -9.67
C VAL A 243 -6.23 9.80 -8.89
N THR A 244 -6.68 8.67 -8.33
CA THR A 244 -5.81 7.81 -7.52
C THR A 244 -5.81 6.35 -7.95
N SER A 245 -4.63 5.71 -7.98
CA SER A 245 -4.45 4.27 -8.16
C SER A 245 -3.15 3.81 -7.52
N SER A 246 -2.98 2.52 -7.23
CA SER A 246 -1.71 2.03 -6.65
C SER A 246 -0.50 2.20 -7.58
N VAL A 247 -0.71 2.28 -8.90
CA VAL A 247 0.40 2.48 -9.86
C VAL A 247 0.78 3.96 -9.97
N ARG A 248 -0.22 4.83 -10.17
CA ARG A 248 -0.01 6.29 -10.37
C ARG A 248 0.01 7.11 -9.08
N LEU A 249 -0.25 6.47 -7.94
CA LEU A 249 -0.49 7.12 -6.65
C LEU A 249 -1.56 8.21 -6.76
N ILE A 250 -1.17 9.48 -6.69
CA ILE A 250 -2.04 10.66 -6.85
C ILE A 250 -1.60 11.39 -8.12
N GLN A 251 -2.45 11.38 -9.14
CA GLN A 251 -2.24 12.12 -10.39
C GLN A 251 -3.17 13.34 -10.43
N PRO A 252 -2.64 14.57 -10.46
CA PRO A 252 -3.44 15.78 -10.61
C PRO A 252 -4.22 15.76 -11.92
N VAL A 253 -5.36 16.43 -11.96
CA VAL A 253 -6.18 16.60 -13.17
C VAL A 253 -6.22 18.08 -13.52
N SER A 254 -5.75 18.42 -14.72
CA SER A 254 -5.74 19.80 -15.24
C SER A 254 -6.93 20.11 -16.11
N LYS A 255 -7.60 19.10 -16.67
CA LYS A 255 -8.76 19.27 -17.54
C LYS A 255 -9.78 18.15 -17.35
N ILE A 256 -11.05 18.51 -17.26
CA ILE A 256 -12.18 17.59 -17.25
C ILE A 256 -13.12 17.96 -18.40
N GLN A 257 -13.49 16.98 -19.22
CA GLN A 257 -14.37 17.17 -20.37
C GLN A 257 -15.68 16.39 -20.18
N MET A 258 -16.81 17.08 -20.25
CA MET A 258 -18.15 16.48 -20.20
C MET A 258 -18.78 16.50 -21.61
N PRO A 259 -19.22 15.35 -22.14
CA PRO A 259 -19.95 15.31 -23.40
C PRO A 259 -21.30 16.00 -23.24
N MET A 260 -21.68 16.82 -24.22
CA MET A 260 -22.97 17.53 -24.21
C MET A 260 -23.71 17.33 -25.54
N PRO A 261 -24.98 16.87 -25.54
CA PRO A 261 -25.76 16.43 -24.38
C PRO A 261 -25.26 15.11 -23.79
N TRP A 262 -25.59 14.84 -22.52
CA TRP A 262 -25.31 13.54 -21.88
C TRP A 262 -26.15 12.42 -22.51
N ASN A 263 -25.52 11.29 -22.81
CA ASN A 263 -26.19 10.07 -23.27
C ASN A 263 -26.11 8.98 -22.19
N ALA A 264 -27.19 8.83 -21.41
CA ALA A 264 -27.28 7.84 -20.34
C ALA A 264 -27.27 6.38 -20.82
N SER A 265 -27.66 6.13 -22.08
CA SER A 265 -27.65 4.77 -22.63
C SER A 265 -26.29 4.33 -23.14
N PHE A 266 -25.31 5.25 -23.20
CA PHE A 266 -23.96 5.08 -23.75
C PHE A 266 -23.88 3.99 -24.84
N ASP A 267 -24.25 4.35 -26.07
CA ASP A 267 -24.07 3.46 -27.22
C ASP A 267 -22.75 3.82 -27.92
N PRO A 268 -21.72 2.95 -27.88
CA PRO A 268 -20.46 3.20 -28.58
C PRO A 268 -20.61 3.39 -30.09
N ALA A 269 -21.61 2.77 -30.74
CA ALA A 269 -21.84 2.94 -32.18
C ALA A 269 -22.37 4.35 -32.51
N GLN A 270 -23.00 5.01 -31.53
CA GLN A 270 -23.56 6.35 -31.64
C GLN A 270 -22.72 7.39 -30.90
N TRP A 271 -21.58 6.97 -30.32
CA TRP A 271 -20.71 7.84 -29.55
C TRP A 271 -19.90 8.74 -30.47
N ASN A 272 -20.47 9.90 -30.78
CA ASN A 272 -19.77 11.01 -31.40
C ASN A 272 -20.13 12.32 -30.71
N PRO A 273 -19.48 12.63 -29.57
CA PRO A 273 -19.69 13.91 -28.90
C PRO A 273 -19.08 15.03 -29.76
N ASN A 274 -19.92 15.65 -30.60
CA ASN A 274 -19.58 16.82 -31.39
C ASN A 274 -19.28 18.04 -30.50
N HIS A 275 -19.68 18.01 -29.22
CA HIS A 275 -19.50 19.10 -28.27
C HIS A 275 -19.07 18.58 -26.89
N TRP A 276 -18.10 19.27 -26.29
CA TRP A 276 -17.55 18.98 -24.98
C TRP A 276 -17.52 20.24 -24.13
N ASP A 277 -18.27 20.25 -23.02
CA ASP A 277 -18.08 21.26 -21.99
C ASP A 277 -16.80 20.95 -21.21
N THR A 278 -15.92 21.94 -21.08
CA THR A 278 -14.55 21.72 -20.60
C THR A 278 -14.25 22.60 -19.40
N LEU A 279 -13.90 21.96 -18.29
CA LEU A 279 -13.34 22.63 -17.12
C LEU A 279 -11.81 22.52 -17.16
N SER A 280 -11.12 23.66 -17.04
CA SER A 280 -9.67 23.72 -16.87
C SER A 280 -9.33 24.13 -15.45
N LEU A 281 -8.40 23.41 -14.82
CA LEU A 281 -7.97 23.60 -13.44
C LEU A 281 -6.47 23.84 -13.39
N LYS A 282 -6.02 24.67 -12.44
CA LYS A 282 -4.60 24.79 -12.12
C LYS A 282 -4.16 23.52 -11.37
N ALA A 283 -3.23 22.77 -11.93
CA ALA A 283 -2.79 21.50 -11.38
C ALA A 283 -1.25 21.35 -11.41
N PRO A 284 -0.62 20.77 -10.37
CA PRO A 284 -1.22 20.43 -9.08
C PRO A 284 -1.52 21.66 -8.23
N GLY A 285 -2.64 21.65 -7.51
CA GLY A 285 -2.94 22.65 -6.49
C GLY A 285 -2.27 22.35 -5.15
N SER A 286 -2.52 23.18 -4.14
CA SER A 286 -1.82 23.10 -2.85
C SER A 286 -2.17 21.83 -2.07
N VAL A 287 -3.45 21.45 -2.04
CA VAL A 287 -3.89 20.24 -1.32
C VAL A 287 -3.33 18.99 -2.00
N THR A 288 -3.41 18.92 -3.33
CA THR A 288 -2.85 17.82 -4.11
C THR A 288 -1.34 17.68 -3.87
N LYS A 289 -0.59 18.79 -3.80
CA LYS A 289 0.85 18.77 -3.47
C LYS A 289 1.11 18.23 -2.06
N ILE A 290 0.33 18.66 -1.05
CA ILE A 290 0.45 18.15 0.31
C ILE A 290 0.28 16.63 0.32
N LEU A 291 -0.76 16.12 -0.36
CA LEU A 291 -1.03 14.69 -0.42
C LEU A 291 0.08 13.92 -1.19
N GLN A 292 0.63 14.50 -2.26
CA GLN A 292 1.74 13.90 -3.01
C GLN A 292 3.03 13.81 -2.17
N VAL A 293 3.33 14.81 -1.35
CA VAL A 293 4.47 14.77 -0.43
C VAL A 293 4.23 13.76 0.70
N CYS A 294 3.05 13.73 1.30
CA CYS A 294 2.74 12.77 2.37
C CYS A 294 2.74 11.31 1.89
N ASN A 295 2.43 11.06 0.61
CA ASN A 295 2.59 9.74 0.00
C ASN A 295 4.05 9.23 0.03
N LEU A 296 5.05 10.12 0.04
CA LEU A 296 6.46 9.76 0.17
C LEU A 296 6.87 9.46 1.62
N VAL A 297 6.10 9.92 2.62
CA VAL A 297 6.39 9.76 4.06
C VAL A 297 5.84 8.44 4.63
N LEU A 298 5.19 7.61 3.78
CA LEU A 298 4.63 6.32 4.21
C LEU A 298 5.68 5.21 4.42
N GLU A 299 6.96 5.55 4.36
CA GLU A 299 8.08 4.71 4.80
C GLU A 299 7.88 4.13 6.21
N GLU A 300 7.07 4.75 7.08
CA GLU A 300 6.83 4.25 8.44
C GLU A 300 5.67 3.23 8.59
N LYS A 301 4.75 3.11 7.62
CA LYS A 301 3.62 2.14 7.69
C LYS A 301 3.83 0.93 6.78
N VAL A 302 5.03 0.77 6.23
CA VAL A 302 5.42 -0.40 5.45
C VAL A 302 5.56 -1.58 6.41
N VAL A 303 4.68 -2.57 6.27
CA VAL A 303 4.94 -3.91 6.80
C VAL A 303 6.13 -4.47 6.03
N ALA A 304 7.31 -4.24 6.58
CA ALA A 304 8.36 -5.23 6.74
C ALA A 304 8.25 -6.40 5.77
N PHE A 305 8.72 -6.21 4.53
CA PHE A 305 9.00 -7.27 3.56
C PHE A 305 10.20 -8.14 4.00
N PHE A 306 10.42 -8.27 5.31
CA PHE A 306 11.58 -8.91 5.90
C PHE A 306 11.57 -10.43 5.74
N HIS A 307 10.50 -11.05 5.25
CA HIS A 307 10.49 -12.50 4.95
C HIS A 307 10.89 -12.81 3.51
N VAL A 308 10.48 -12.01 2.53
CA VAL A 308 10.70 -12.29 1.10
C VAL A 308 12.13 -11.98 0.68
N LEU A 309 12.66 -10.83 1.13
CA LEU A 309 14.09 -10.54 0.99
C LEU A 309 14.94 -11.53 1.80
N LYS A 310 14.46 -12.11 2.91
CA LYS A 310 15.24 -13.07 3.70
C LYS A 310 15.55 -14.34 2.93
N GLU A 311 14.57 -14.95 2.25
CA GLU A 311 14.75 -16.19 1.51
C GLU A 311 15.45 -15.96 0.16
N VAL A 312 15.10 -14.87 -0.54
CA VAL A 312 15.70 -14.53 -1.84
C VAL A 312 17.14 -14.02 -1.65
N LEU A 313 17.41 -13.12 -0.70
CA LEU A 313 18.78 -12.71 -0.38
C LEU A 313 19.58 -13.82 0.29
N GLN A 314 18.98 -14.76 1.02
CA GLN A 314 19.75 -15.91 1.52
C GLN A 314 20.38 -16.72 0.38
N LYS A 315 19.80 -16.74 -0.82
CA LYS A 315 20.43 -17.43 -1.97
C LYS A 315 21.56 -16.63 -2.60
N GLU A 316 21.44 -15.32 -2.75
CA GLU A 316 22.45 -14.48 -3.43
C GLU A 316 23.50 -13.88 -2.49
N VAL A 317 23.13 -13.51 -1.26
CA VAL A 317 24.02 -12.88 -0.27
C VAL A 317 24.93 -13.90 0.42
N LEU A 318 24.52 -15.17 0.57
CA LEU A 318 25.43 -16.23 1.02
C LEU A 318 26.53 -16.56 0.00
N ALA A 319 26.37 -16.17 -1.27
CA ALA A 319 27.41 -16.34 -2.28
C ALA A 319 28.45 -15.20 -2.27
N ARG A 320 28.15 -14.02 -1.69
CA ARG A 320 29.03 -12.83 -1.82
C ARG A 320 29.18 -11.91 -0.62
N ALA A 321 28.44 -12.06 0.49
CA ALA A 321 28.61 -11.21 1.66
C ALA A 321 28.87 -12.03 2.92
N ASN A 322 29.96 -11.66 3.61
CA ASN A 322 30.35 -12.17 4.90
C ASN A 322 29.15 -12.27 5.87
N LEU A 323 29.04 -13.42 6.54
CA LEU A 323 28.14 -13.83 7.64
C LEU A 323 27.90 -12.75 8.74
N PHE A 324 28.67 -11.67 8.73
CA PHE A 324 28.70 -10.56 9.66
C PHE A 324 27.51 -9.59 9.53
N ILE A 325 27.15 -9.15 8.32
CA ILE A 325 26.03 -8.22 8.09
C ILE A 325 24.69 -8.88 8.45
N TYR A 326 24.59 -10.18 8.17
CA TYR A 326 23.44 -11.02 8.49
C TYR A 326 23.18 -11.09 10.01
N LYS A 327 24.22 -11.32 10.82
CA LYS A 327 24.09 -11.38 12.29
C LYS A 327 23.65 -10.04 12.88
N ILE A 328 24.12 -8.92 12.33
CA ILE A 328 23.76 -7.56 12.79
C ILE A 328 22.27 -7.27 12.51
N THR A 329 21.80 -7.57 11.30
CA THR A 329 20.41 -7.29 10.90
C THR A 329 19.40 -8.06 11.76
N VAL A 330 19.67 -9.36 12.00
CA VAL A 330 18.81 -10.19 12.85
C VAL A 330 18.77 -9.68 14.30
N LEU A 331 19.90 -9.21 14.81
CA LEU A 331 20.00 -8.70 16.18
C LEU A 331 19.24 -7.38 16.35
N VAL A 332 19.41 -6.45 15.41
CA VAL A 332 18.70 -5.15 15.40
C VAL A 332 17.19 -5.36 15.28
N CYS A 333 16.75 -6.27 14.39
CA CYS A 333 15.32 -6.62 14.28
C CYS A 333 14.77 -7.22 15.59
N ARG A 334 15.53 -8.09 16.27
CA ARG A 334 15.13 -8.59 17.60
C ARG A 334 14.99 -7.45 18.62
N PHE A 335 15.92 -6.50 18.66
CA PHE A 335 15.84 -5.40 19.64
C PHE A 335 14.73 -4.38 19.35
N ILE A 336 14.40 -4.13 18.09
CA ILE A 336 13.26 -3.29 17.69
C ILE A 336 11.95 -3.93 18.15
N VAL A 337 11.80 -5.26 18.00
CA VAL A 337 10.60 -6.00 18.45
C VAL A 337 10.42 -5.94 19.99
N ILE A 338 11.50 -5.77 20.75
CA ILE A 338 11.47 -5.69 22.22
C ILE A 338 11.49 -4.23 22.72
N GLY A 339 11.42 -3.24 21.82
CA GLY A 339 11.35 -1.81 22.17
C GLY A 339 12.66 -1.20 22.70
N ILE A 340 13.81 -1.79 22.40
CA ILE A 340 15.13 -1.32 22.87
C ILE A 340 15.79 -0.47 21.77
N ARG A 341 16.13 0.79 22.07
CA ARG A 341 16.93 1.65 21.18
C ARG A 341 18.40 1.23 21.22
N CYS A 342 18.98 0.96 20.05
CA CYS A 342 20.39 0.60 19.89
C CYS A 342 21.08 1.45 18.83
N THR A 343 22.36 1.78 19.05
CA THR A 343 23.25 2.42 18.09
C THR A 343 24.53 1.61 17.94
N TYR A 344 24.95 1.34 16.71
CA TYR A 344 26.16 0.57 16.41
C TYR A 344 27.31 1.49 16.02
N SER A 345 28.53 1.23 16.53
CA SER A 345 29.74 1.90 16.05
C SER A 345 30.95 0.97 16.02
N MET A 346 31.86 1.20 15.07
CA MET A 346 33.19 0.57 15.02
C MET A 346 34.18 1.53 15.69
N ARG A 347 34.89 1.08 16.73
CA ARG A 347 35.96 1.86 17.38
C ARG A 347 37.17 0.96 17.63
N ASN A 348 38.34 1.34 17.13
CA ASN A 348 39.62 0.64 17.34
C ASN A 348 39.55 -0.88 17.12
N ASP A 349 38.97 -1.31 15.99
CA ASP A 349 38.75 -2.73 15.61
C ASP A 349 37.90 -3.56 16.59
N GLU A 350 37.32 -2.94 17.62
CA GLU A 350 36.33 -3.55 18.51
C GLU A 350 34.90 -3.26 18.03
N LYS A 351 34.07 -4.31 18.03
CA LYS A 351 32.66 -4.26 17.67
C LYS A 351 31.84 -3.79 18.88
N VAL A 352 31.37 -2.55 18.85
CA VAL A 352 30.63 -1.94 19.97
C VAL A 352 29.17 -1.71 19.59
N LEU A 353 28.25 -2.26 20.39
CA LEU A 353 26.82 -2.01 20.31
C LEU A 353 26.39 -1.26 21.57
N ASP A 354 26.00 0.01 21.40
CA ASP A 354 25.54 0.86 22.48
C ASP A 354 24.02 0.70 22.64
N LEU A 355 23.61 0.27 23.82
CA LEU A 355 22.21 -0.01 24.14
C LEU A 355 21.72 1.00 25.19
N ALA A 356 20.61 1.69 24.90
CA ALA A 356 19.89 2.47 25.89
C ALA A 356 19.04 1.52 26.76
N MET A 357 19.68 0.76 27.65
CA MET A 357 18.99 -0.24 28.47
C MET A 357 18.34 0.37 29.72
N GLY A 358 17.02 0.31 29.79
CA GLY A 358 16.33 0.11 31.07
C GLY A 358 16.69 -1.27 31.63
N ARG A 359 17.00 -1.35 32.94
CA ARG A 359 17.58 -2.51 33.64
C ARG A 359 16.95 -3.87 33.25
N LYS A 360 17.57 -4.63 32.33
CA LYS A 360 17.31 -6.08 32.14
C LYS A 360 18.62 -6.86 31.89
N PRO A 361 19.02 -7.78 32.79
CA PRO A 361 20.32 -8.47 32.73
C PRO A 361 20.43 -9.58 31.66
N LYS A 362 19.32 -10.14 31.17
CA LYS A 362 19.32 -11.26 30.20
C LYS A 362 19.92 -10.91 28.82
N CYS A 363 20.04 -9.64 28.44
CA CYS A 363 20.56 -9.25 27.12
C CYS A 363 22.09 -9.32 27.01
N LYS A 364 22.84 -9.25 28.11
CA LYS A 364 24.32 -9.24 28.08
C LYS A 364 24.93 -10.58 27.64
N ASP A 365 24.35 -11.69 28.08
CA ASP A 365 24.90 -13.03 27.80
C ASP A 365 24.69 -13.45 26.33
N GLU A 366 23.60 -13.00 25.70
CA GLU A 366 23.37 -13.24 24.26
C GLU A 366 24.30 -12.39 23.38
N LEU A 367 24.60 -11.16 23.79
CA LEU A 367 25.54 -10.27 23.07
C LEU A 367 26.97 -10.81 23.08
N ALA A 368 27.41 -11.38 24.22
CA ALA A 368 28.72 -11.99 24.34
C ALA A 368 28.86 -13.22 23.43
N LYS A 369 27.82 -14.07 23.34
CA LYS A 369 27.78 -15.23 22.42
C LYS A 369 27.82 -14.81 20.94
N ALA A 370 27.38 -13.60 20.60
CA ALA A 370 27.42 -13.04 19.25
C ALA A 370 28.73 -12.27 18.94
N GLY A 371 29.66 -12.16 19.91
CA GLY A 371 30.96 -11.50 19.74
C GLY A 371 30.94 -9.98 19.91
N PHE A 372 29.97 -9.42 20.63
CA PHE A 372 29.86 -7.99 20.92
C PHE A 372 30.24 -7.67 22.38
N VAL A 373 30.90 -6.52 22.58
CA VAL A 373 31.14 -5.96 23.91
C VAL A 373 30.04 -4.94 24.21
N ALA A 374 29.16 -5.26 25.16
CA ALA A 374 28.09 -4.36 25.58
C ALA A 374 28.65 -3.26 26.49
N LYS A 375 28.77 -2.03 25.97
CA LYS A 375 29.11 -0.85 26.79
C LYS A 375 27.83 -0.16 27.24
N LYS A 376 27.80 0.22 28.53
CA LYS A 376 26.73 1.00 29.10
C LYS A 376 26.98 2.46 28.72
N LEU A 377 26.01 3.12 28.11
CA LEU A 377 26.04 4.57 27.94
C LEU A 377 25.92 5.21 29.34
N GLU A 378 27.05 5.57 29.94
CA GLU A 378 27.09 6.47 31.09
C GLU A 378 27.14 7.91 30.57
N GLY A 379 26.13 8.70 30.92
CA GLY A 379 26.07 10.12 30.55
C GLY A 379 25.29 10.42 29.27
N THR A 380 24.00 10.14 29.25
CA THR A 380 23.04 11.05 28.60
C THR A 380 21.99 11.42 29.64
N THR A 381 22.16 12.58 30.22
CA THR A 381 21.11 13.23 31.01
C THR A 381 19.97 13.53 30.04
N CYS A 382 18.85 12.83 30.24
CA CYS A 382 17.57 13.23 29.68
C CYS A 382 17.18 14.56 30.33
N ARG A 383 17.64 15.68 29.76
CA ARG A 383 17.01 16.98 30.00
C ARG A 383 15.70 16.96 29.22
N ASP A 384 14.65 16.49 29.90
CA ASP A 384 13.20 16.66 29.63
C ASP A 384 12.38 15.41 30.03
N CYS A 385 12.69 14.82 31.18
CA CYS A 385 11.74 14.00 31.95
C CYS A 385 11.97 14.26 33.44
N PRO A 386 11.13 15.07 34.12
CA PRO A 386 11.14 15.09 35.57
C PRO A 386 10.53 13.78 36.10
N ASP A 387 11.32 13.19 36.98
CA ASP A 387 11.11 11.99 37.78
C ASP A 387 9.67 11.72 38.25
N VAL A 388 9.17 10.53 37.95
CA VAL A 388 8.22 9.84 38.83
C VAL A 388 8.56 8.35 38.82
N CYS A 389 9.27 7.88 39.85
CA CYS A 389 8.91 6.67 40.59
C CYS A 389 9.86 6.41 41.77
N HIS A 390 9.23 6.05 42.91
CA HIS A 390 9.76 5.68 44.22
C HIS A 390 10.11 6.90 45.09
N SER A 391 9.45 7.20 46.22
CA SER A 391 8.93 6.31 47.27
C SER A 391 7.99 7.07 48.23
N LEU A 392 6.91 6.44 48.70
CA LEU A 392 6.21 6.83 49.93
C LEU A 392 6.68 5.92 51.09
N PRO A 393 6.90 6.49 52.28
CA PRO A 393 6.02 6.20 53.42
C PRO A 393 5.49 7.49 54.09
N GLY A 394 4.28 7.45 54.67
CA GLY A 394 3.54 8.62 55.21
C GLY A 394 4.04 9.18 56.55
N PRO A 395 3.24 9.88 57.40
CA PRO A 395 1.94 10.54 57.21
C PRO A 395 1.94 12.08 57.52
N LEU A 396 0.82 12.76 57.19
CA LEU A 396 0.33 14.07 57.69
C LEU A 396 1.20 15.34 57.50
N ALA A 397 0.76 16.25 56.62
CA ALA A 397 0.32 17.62 56.97
C ALA A 397 0.02 18.51 55.73
N SER A 398 -1.26 18.89 55.61
CA SER A 398 -1.79 20.18 55.14
C SER A 398 -1.40 20.83 53.78
N ARG A 399 -2.47 21.13 53.01
CA ARG A 399 -2.73 22.25 52.07
C ARG A 399 -2.44 22.06 50.56
N SER A 400 -3.56 21.97 49.80
CA SER A 400 -3.92 22.62 48.51
C SER A 400 -2.82 22.78 47.43
N TRP A 401 -2.97 22.36 46.16
CA TRP A 401 -3.91 22.90 45.16
C TRP A 401 -4.00 21.97 43.91
N LEU A 402 -5.20 21.91 43.31
CA LEU A 402 -5.59 21.68 41.91
C LEU A 402 -5.22 20.39 41.13
N HIS A 403 -6.28 19.79 40.59
CA HIS A 403 -6.39 18.68 39.62
C HIS A 403 -5.58 18.84 38.32
N PRO A 404 -5.20 17.70 37.69
CA PRO A 404 -5.70 17.45 36.33
C PRO A 404 -6.26 16.02 36.12
N GLN A 405 -7.25 15.93 35.25
CA GLN A 405 -7.90 14.70 34.79
C GLN A 405 -7.02 13.92 33.80
N ARG A 406 -7.29 12.62 33.77
CA ARG A 406 -6.60 11.52 33.06
C ARG A 406 -6.65 11.65 31.52
N VAL A 407 -5.55 11.29 30.86
CA VAL A 407 -5.56 10.79 29.47
C VAL A 407 -5.00 9.37 29.48
N LYS A 408 -5.86 8.39 29.15
CA LYS A 408 -5.49 7.00 28.86
C LYS A 408 -4.99 6.92 27.41
N TRP A 409 -3.87 6.24 27.18
CA TRP A 409 -3.49 5.73 25.85
C TRP A 409 -3.98 4.28 25.71
N PRO A 410 -4.41 3.84 24.52
CA PRO A 410 -4.88 2.47 24.31
C PRO A 410 -3.71 1.49 24.24
N GLU A 411 -3.80 0.41 25.02
CA GLU A 411 -2.92 -0.75 24.98
C GLU A 411 -3.12 -1.50 23.65
N CYS A 412 -2.10 -1.54 22.80
CA CYS A 412 -2.00 -2.54 21.72
C CYS A 412 -1.41 -3.82 22.31
N SER A 413 -2.27 -4.70 22.81
CA SER A 413 -1.90 -6.08 23.15
C SER A 413 -1.85 -6.93 21.87
N LEU A 414 -0.67 -7.07 21.27
CA LEU A 414 -0.38 -8.16 20.34
C LEU A 414 0.03 -9.38 21.17
N ALA A 415 -0.93 -10.26 21.47
CA ALA A 415 -0.64 -11.60 21.98
C ALA A 415 -0.14 -12.46 20.82
N PHE A 416 1.13 -12.89 20.89
CA PHE A 416 1.66 -13.96 20.03
C PHE A 416 1.66 -15.25 20.87
N ASP A 417 1.05 -16.31 20.36
CA ASP A 417 1.02 -17.63 20.98
C ASP A 417 2.44 -18.22 21.11
N ASP A 418 2.77 -18.67 22.33
CA ASP A 418 4.09 -19.19 22.74
C ASP A 418 4.47 -20.54 22.08
N GLU A 419 3.59 -21.19 21.32
CA GLU A 419 3.85 -22.53 20.75
C GLU A 419 4.82 -22.52 19.56
N PHE A 420 4.97 -21.41 18.83
CA PHE A 420 5.82 -21.38 17.62
C PHE A 420 7.33 -21.36 17.92
N CYS A 421 7.73 -21.08 19.17
CA CYS A 421 9.14 -20.98 19.56
C CYS A 421 9.81 -22.32 19.90
N ASN A 422 9.06 -23.41 20.16
CA ASN A 422 9.64 -24.64 20.69
C ASN A 422 10.11 -25.65 19.63
N ASP A 423 9.52 -25.65 18.42
CA ASP A 423 9.84 -26.67 17.40
C ASP A 423 11.16 -26.42 16.64
N TRP A 424 11.78 -25.25 16.79
CA TRP A 424 13.05 -24.93 16.13
C TRP A 424 14.31 -25.29 16.94
N PHE A 425 14.17 -25.72 18.20
CA PHE A 425 15.31 -25.93 19.10
C PHE A 425 15.70 -27.40 19.35
N THR A 426 15.06 -28.38 18.72
CA THR A 426 15.31 -29.81 19.02
C THR A 426 15.99 -30.63 17.92
N SER A 427 16.24 -30.09 16.71
CA SER A 427 16.99 -30.82 15.69
C SER A 427 18.50 -30.76 15.96
N LYS A 428 19.04 -31.77 16.65
CA LYS A 428 20.49 -32.00 16.73
C LYS A 428 21.06 -32.28 15.32
N PRO A 429 22.24 -31.75 14.96
CA PRO A 429 22.87 -32.07 13.69
C PRO A 429 23.40 -33.51 13.66
N VAL A 430 23.12 -34.22 12.57
CA VAL A 430 23.74 -35.52 12.23
C VAL A 430 25.15 -35.23 11.69
N PRO A 431 26.21 -35.91 12.16
CA PRO A 431 27.56 -35.68 11.65
C PRO A 431 27.71 -36.25 10.24
N ALA A 432 28.29 -35.45 9.34
CA ALA A 432 28.76 -35.90 8.04
C ALA A 432 29.91 -36.91 8.21
N GLN A 433 29.78 -38.11 7.66
CA GLN A 433 30.92 -39.00 7.42
C GLN A 433 31.47 -38.72 6.03
N MET A 434 32.78 -38.46 5.98
CA MET A 434 33.59 -38.38 4.77
C MET A 434 33.91 -39.79 4.28
N ALA A 435 33.50 -40.10 3.04
CA ALA A 435 34.20 -40.90 2.04
C ALA A 435 33.45 -40.79 0.72
#